data_AF-A0A6I1KKP2-F1
#
_entry.id   AF-A0A6I1KKP2-F1
#
_cell.length_a   1.000
_cell.length_b   1.000
_cell.length_c   1.000
_cell.angle_alpha   90.00
_cell.angle_beta   90.00
_cell.angle_gamma   90.00
#
_symmetry.space_group_name_H-M   'P 1'
#
loop_
_entity.id
_entity.type
_entity.pdbx_description
1 polymer ?
#
loop_
_entity_poly.entity_id
_entity_poly.type
_entity_poly.pdbx_seq_one_letter_code
_entity_poly.pdbx_strand_id
1 'polypeptide(L)'
;MKIEIRPAFDEAVMAAELPVRKAAAKMLTLVQSITLQQLWNHQGLNFEKLHGMIEPTTGEQLYSLRVTGSARAITCLIKGPTIVLVTLHIQHDKAYRK
;
A
#
# COMPACT_ATOMS: atom_id res chain seq x y z
N MET A 1 10.74 4.85 -7.80
CA MET A 1 10.98 3.65 -6.97
C MET A 1 10.63 2.37 -7.74
N LYS A 2 11.28 1.22 -7.52
CA LYS A 2 10.82 -0.05 -8.12
C LYS A 2 9.59 -0.55 -7.37
N ILE A 3 8.58 -1.05 -8.10
CA ILE A 3 7.38 -1.64 -7.49
C ILE A 3 7.28 -3.11 -7.94
N GLU A 4 7.03 -3.98 -6.97
CA GLU A 4 6.59 -5.36 -7.20
C GLU A 4 5.16 -5.52 -6.69
N ILE A 5 4.35 -6.32 -7.38
CA ILE A 5 2.94 -6.52 -7.04
C ILE A 5 2.73 -8.01 -6.77
N ARG A 6 2.17 -8.33 -5.61
CA ARG A 6 1.73 -9.70 -5.29
C ARG A 6 0.35 -9.96 -5.91
N PRO A 7 0.05 -11.21 -6.31
CA PRO A 7 -1.25 -11.55 -6.89
C PRO A 7 -2.44 -11.10 -6.03
N ALA A 8 -2.37 -11.26 -4.71
CA ALA A 8 -3.42 -10.83 -3.78
C ALA A 8 -3.71 -9.32 -3.83
N PHE A 9 -2.72 -8.48 -4.11
CA PHE A 9 -2.94 -7.05 -4.32
C PHE A 9 -3.68 -6.78 -5.62
N ASP A 10 -3.26 -7.40 -6.71
CA ASP A 10 -3.87 -7.23 -8.04
C ASP A 10 -5.33 -7.70 -8.03
N GLU A 11 -5.59 -8.90 -7.48
CA GLU A 11 -6.93 -9.46 -7.32
C GLU A 11 -7.84 -8.53 -6.49
N ALA A 12 -7.34 -8.03 -5.37
CA ALA A 12 -8.10 -7.12 -4.50
C ALA A 12 -8.39 -5.76 -5.18
N VAL A 13 -7.46 -5.23 -5.99
CA VAL A 13 -7.69 -4.04 -6.80
C VAL A 13 -8.74 -4.31 -7.88
N MET A 14 -8.63 -5.42 -8.61
CA MET A 14 -9.56 -5.74 -9.70
C MET A 14 -10.98 -6.01 -9.21
N ALA A 15 -11.12 -6.58 -8.01
CA ALA A 15 -12.40 -6.76 -7.33
C ALA A 15 -13.00 -5.46 -6.76
N ALA A 16 -12.23 -4.37 -6.70
CA ALA A 16 -12.68 -3.13 -6.10
C ALA A 16 -13.57 -2.27 -7.02
N GLU A 17 -14.38 -1.42 -6.40
CA GLU A 17 -15.17 -0.41 -7.10
C GLU A 17 -14.28 0.52 -7.96
N LEU A 18 -14.83 1.01 -9.06
CA LEU A 18 -14.09 1.83 -10.05
C LEU A 18 -13.32 3.01 -9.41
N PRO A 19 -13.86 3.76 -8.42
CA PRO A 19 -13.11 4.83 -7.77
C PRO A 19 -11.85 4.35 -7.06
N VAL A 20 -11.89 3.18 -6.41
CA VAL A 20 -10.74 2.60 -5.71
C VAL A 20 -9.70 2.11 -6.72
N ARG A 21 -10.13 1.48 -7.82
CA ARG A 21 -9.24 1.09 -8.93
C ARG A 21 -8.48 2.28 -9.51
N LYS A 22 -9.18 3.38 -9.81
CA LYS A 22 -8.55 4.62 -10.30
C LYS A 22 -7.58 5.21 -9.28
N ALA A 23 -7.93 5.20 -8.00
CA ALA A 23 -7.06 5.68 -6.94
C ALA A 23 -5.80 4.83 -6.77
N ALA A 24 -5.92 3.50 -6.86
CA ALA A 24 -4.77 2.58 -6.84
C ALA A 24 -3.82 2.84 -8.02
N ALA A 25 -4.35 3.02 -9.23
CA ALA A 25 -3.55 3.38 -10.39
C ALA A 25 -2.81 4.71 -10.20
N LYS A 26 -3.48 5.74 -9.68
CA LYS A 26 -2.85 7.04 -9.37
C LYS A 26 -1.75 6.90 -8.31
N MET A 27 -2.01 6.10 -7.27
CA MET A 27 -1.02 5.81 -6.22
C MET A 27 0.21 5.11 -6.80
N LEU A 28 0.02 4.11 -7.67
CA LEU A 28 1.12 3.42 -8.36
C LEU A 28 2.01 4.40 -9.14
N THR A 29 1.42 5.26 -9.98
CA THR A 29 2.17 6.27 -10.74
C THR A 29 2.97 7.19 -9.82
N LEU A 30 2.37 7.66 -8.72
CA LEU A 30 3.06 8.51 -7.75
C LEU A 30 4.22 7.77 -7.06
N VAL A 31 4.00 6.54 -6.60
CA VAL A 31 5.03 5.74 -5.91
C VAL A 31 6.20 5.42 -6.86
N GLN A 32 5.93 5.21 -8.14
CA GLN A 32 6.97 5.04 -9.15
C GLN A 32 7.80 6.32 -9.34
N SER A 33 7.18 7.51 -9.23
CA SER A 33 7.83 8.79 -9.49
C SER A 33 8.61 9.39 -8.31
N ILE A 34 8.56 8.79 -7.12
CA ILE A 34 9.22 9.32 -5.92
C ILE A 34 10.35 8.41 -5.42
N THR A 35 11.22 8.97 -4.58
CA THR A 35 12.24 8.24 -3.82
C THR A 35 11.67 7.67 -2.53
N LEU A 36 12.40 6.75 -1.88
CA LEU A 36 12.00 6.22 -0.57
C LEU A 36 11.93 7.33 0.50
N GLN A 37 12.87 8.29 0.50
CA GLN A 37 12.83 9.42 1.42
C GLN A 37 11.59 10.30 1.19
N GLN A 38 11.21 10.53 -0.06
CA GLN A 38 9.99 11.27 -0.39
C GLN A 38 8.73 10.51 0.01
N LEU A 39 8.71 9.18 -0.18
CA LEU A 39 7.61 8.31 0.27
C LEU A 39 7.34 8.47 1.77
N TRP A 40 8.39 8.41 2.59
CA TRP A 40 8.30 8.59 4.05
C TRP A 40 7.70 9.92 4.48
N ASN A 41 7.95 10.98 3.70
CA ASN A 41 7.50 12.33 4.03
C ASN A 41 6.21 12.74 3.29
N HIS A 42 5.64 11.85 2.47
CA HIS A 42 4.51 12.19 1.60
C HIS A 42 3.18 12.20 2.37
N GLN A 43 2.67 13.41 2.65
CA GLN A 43 1.45 13.65 3.44
C GLN A 43 0.17 12.99 2.89
N GLY A 44 0.09 12.75 1.57
CA GLY A 44 -1.08 12.10 0.98
C GLY A 44 -1.06 10.57 1.02
N LEU A 45 0.12 9.97 1.22
CA LEU A 45 0.30 8.51 1.15
C LEU A 45 0.28 7.86 2.54
N ASN A 46 0.48 8.64 3.61
CA ASN A 46 0.50 8.18 5.01
C ASN A 46 1.26 6.85 5.16
N PHE A 47 2.53 6.83 4.74
CA PHE A 47 3.33 5.63 4.80
C PHE A 47 3.67 5.29 6.25
N GLU A 48 2.99 4.28 6.80
CA GLU A 48 2.96 4.01 8.25
C GLU A 48 3.41 2.59 8.53
N LYS A 49 4.28 2.42 9.53
CA LYS A 49 4.72 1.11 10.03
C LYS A 49 3.55 0.38 10.71
N LEU A 50 3.37 -0.90 10.36
CA LEU A 50 2.40 -1.76 11.03
C LEU A 50 3.09 -2.51 12.18
N HIS A 51 2.87 -2.04 13.41
CA HIS A 51 3.51 -2.62 14.59
C HIS A 51 3.12 -4.09 14.80
N GLY A 52 4.11 -4.94 15.09
CA GLY A 52 3.91 -6.37 15.34
C GLY A 52 3.54 -7.18 14.10
N MET A 53 3.55 -6.58 12.90
CA MET A 53 3.20 -7.26 11.65
C MET A 53 4.41 -7.36 10.72
N ILE A 54 4.68 -8.58 10.26
CA ILE A 54 5.73 -8.92 9.30
C ILE A 54 5.11 -9.63 8.11
N GLU A 55 5.74 -9.50 6.94
CA GLU A 55 5.31 -10.21 5.75
C GLU A 55 5.79 -11.67 5.86
N PRO A 56 4.89 -12.66 5.81
CA PRO A 56 5.23 -14.04 6.16
C PRO A 56 6.20 -14.69 5.17
N THR A 57 6.24 -14.25 3.92
CA THR A 57 7.09 -14.86 2.87
C THR A 57 8.55 -14.40 2.97
N THR A 58 8.77 -13.15 3.34
CA THR A 58 10.08 -12.48 3.31
C THR A 58 10.62 -12.17 4.71
N GLY A 59 9.76 -12.18 5.74
CA GLY A 59 10.09 -11.73 7.10
C GLY A 59 10.19 -10.21 7.25
N GLU A 60 9.90 -9.46 6.20
CA GLU A 60 10.13 -8.02 6.16
C GLU A 60 9.04 -7.25 6.91
N GLN A 61 9.41 -6.08 7.43
CA GLN A 61 8.47 -5.20 8.11
C GLN A 61 7.32 -4.79 7.18
N LEU A 62 6.08 -4.95 7.64
CA LEU A 62 4.92 -4.44 6.93
C LEU A 62 4.66 -2.96 7.22
N TYR A 63 4.21 -2.28 6.19
CA TYR A 63 3.77 -0.90 6.19
C TYR A 63 2.41 -0.81 5.53
N SER A 64 1.73 0.30 5.75
CA SER A 64 0.50 0.61 5.04
C SER A 64 0.62 1.91 4.27
N LEU A 65 0.01 1.95 3.09
CA LEU A 65 -0.12 3.12 2.23
C LEU A 65 -1.58 3.45 2.01
N ARG A 66 -1.93 4.73 2.15
CA ARG A 66 -3.25 5.25 1.82
C ARG A 66 -3.48 5.18 0.31
N VAL A 67 -4.59 4.56 -0.09
CA VAL A 67 -5.08 4.57 -1.48
C VAL A 67 -6.26 5.53 -1.60
N THR A 68 -7.22 5.45 -0.67
CA THR A 68 -8.31 6.41 -0.50
C THR A 68 -8.49 6.70 0.99
N GLY A 69 -9.50 7.51 1.36
CA GLY A 69 -9.89 7.67 2.77
C GLY A 69 -10.23 6.35 3.46
N SER A 70 -10.79 5.39 2.73
CA SER A 70 -11.31 4.13 3.28
C SER A 70 -10.55 2.89 2.80
N ALA A 71 -9.52 3.01 1.97
CA ALA A 71 -8.74 1.90 1.43
C ALA A 71 -7.23 2.07 1.64
N ARG A 72 -6.56 1.00 2.08
CA ARG A 72 -5.11 0.98 2.32
C ARG A 72 -4.46 -0.22 1.63
N ALA A 73 -3.32 0.02 1.00
CA ALA A 73 -2.43 -1.03 0.53
C ALA A 73 -1.51 -1.45 1.68
N ILE A 74 -1.29 -2.76 1.83
CA ILE A 74 -0.27 -3.32 2.72
C ILE A 74 0.96 -3.62 1.88
N THR A 75 2.12 -3.22 2.39
CA THR A 75 3.38 -3.25 1.62
C THR A 75 4.56 -3.65 2.50
N CYS A 76 5.63 -4.15 1.90
CA CYS A 76 6.95 -4.20 2.53
C CYS A 76 8.00 -3.56 1.62
N LEU A 77 9.19 -3.31 2.16
CA LEU A 77 10.36 -2.90 1.39
C LEU A 77 11.32 -4.08 1.30
N ILE A 78 11.83 -4.38 0.11
CA ILE A 78 12.85 -5.42 -0.09
C ILE A 78 14.04 -4.82 -0.82
N LYS A 79 15.26 -5.23 -0.45
CA LYS A 79 16.51 -4.96 -1.20
C LYS A 79 16.59 -3.52 -1.80
N GLY A 80 16.78 -2.52 -0.95
CA GLY A 80 16.88 -1.12 -1.38
C GLY A 80 15.52 -0.45 -1.64
N PRO A 81 15.38 0.46 -2.62
CA PRO A 81 14.14 1.20 -2.87
C PRO A 81 13.18 0.37 -3.75
N THR A 82 12.92 -0.88 -3.37
CA THR A 82 11.85 -1.69 -3.98
C THR A 82 10.74 -1.85 -2.97
N ILE A 83 9.55 -1.36 -3.32
CA ILE A 83 8.34 -1.60 -2.54
C ILE A 83 7.57 -2.76 -3.14
N VAL A 84 7.09 -3.66 -2.28
CA VAL A 84 6.23 -4.77 -2.66
C VAL A 84 4.83 -4.45 -2.18
N LEU A 85 3.85 -4.43 -3.08
CA LEU A 85 2.44 -4.32 -2.76
C LEU A 85 1.88 -5.71 -2.50
N VAL A 86 1.51 -5.98 -1.24
CA VAL A 86 1.13 -7.32 -0.76
C VAL A 86 -0.36 -7.57 -0.92
N THR A 87 -1.20 -6.64 -0.46
CA THR A 87 -2.68 -6.75 -0.54
C THR A 87 -3.35 -5.38 -0.40
N LEU A 88 -4.60 -5.24 -0.82
CA LEU A 88 -5.43 -4.05 -0.65
C LEU A 88 -6.58 -4.36 0.32
N HIS A 89 -6.71 -3.56 1.38
CA HIS A 89 -7.83 -3.63 2.31
C HIS A 89 -8.77 -2.45 2.08
N ILE A 90 -10.04 -2.75 1.79
CA ILE A 90 -11.13 -1.77 1.64
C ILE A 90 -11.94 -1.77 2.96
N GLN A 91 -12.27 -0.58 3.46
CA GLN A 91 -12.96 -0.32 4.75
C GLN A 91 -12.12 -0.52 6.00
N HIS A 92 -11.10 0.32 6.20
CA HIS A 92 -10.57 0.53 7.56
C HIS A 92 -11.56 1.29 8.48
N ASP A 93 -12.50 2.06 7.92
CA ASP A 93 -13.43 2.90 8.72
C ASP A 93 -14.59 2.15 9.38
N LYS A 94 -14.94 0.94 8.93
CA LYS A 94 -16.02 0.18 9.61
C LYS A 94 -15.61 -0.38 10.97
N ALA A 95 -14.31 -0.54 11.23
CA ALA A 95 -13.80 -0.95 12.54
C ALA A 95 -13.90 0.18 13.59
N TYR A 96 -14.14 1.43 13.18
CA TYR A 96 -14.21 2.60 14.06
C TYR A 96 -15.60 3.23 14.17
N ARG A 97 -16.66 2.58 13.67
CA ARG A 97 -18.03 2.99 14.01
C ARG A 97 -18.24 2.70 15.50
N LYS A 98 -18.18 3.75 16.32
CA LYS A 98 -18.82 3.77 17.65
C LYS A 98 -20.33 3.65 17.50
#